data_AF-A0A924BD75-F1
#
_entry.id   AF-A0A924BD75-F1
#
_cell.length_a   1.000
_cell.length_b   1.000
_cell.length_c   1.000
_cell.angle_alpha   90.00
_cell.angle_beta   90.00
_cell.angle_gamma   90.00
#
_symmetry.space_group_name_H-M   'P 1'
#
loop_
_entity.id
_entity.type
_entity.pdbx_description
1 polymer ?
#
loop_
_entity_poly.entity_id
_entity_poly.type
_entity_poly.pdbx_seq_one_letter_code
_entity_poly.pdbx_strand_id
1 'polypeptide(L)' 'MKKDEKWKNLISKFLKEFLSFFMPELYKQIDFDKGYEFLDGELNRIKIKSKSKNRRTDKLVKVYLRDGTEK' A
#
# COMPACT_ATOMS: atom_id res chain seq x y z
N MET A 1 7.05 0.71 -19.65
CA MET A 1 6.46 0.38 -18.33
C MET A 1 6.50 -1.13 -18.14
N LYS A 2 7.25 -1.62 -17.14
CA LYS A 2 7.37 -3.08 -16.88
C LYS A 2 6.01 -3.62 -16.39
N LYS A 3 5.70 -4.90 -16.64
CA LYS A 3 4.39 -5.52 -16.28
C LYS A 3 4.03 -5.34 -14.79
N ASP A 4 5.03 -5.49 -13.92
CA ASP A 4 4.91 -5.32 -12.46
C ASP A 4 4.36 -3.94 -12.06
N GLU A 5 4.87 -2.89 -12.70
CA GLU A 5 4.50 -1.51 -12.43
C GLU A 5 3.06 -1.20 -12.87
N LYS A 6 2.61 -1.80 -13.97
CA LYS A 6 1.21 -1.69 -14.42
C LYS A 6 0.26 -2.27 -13.38
N TRP A 7 0.54 -3.47 -12.90
CA TRP A 7 -0.28 -4.15 -11.90
C TRP A 7 -0.27 -3.43 -10.56
N LYS A 8 0.90 -2.97 -10.09
CA LYS A 8 1.00 -2.17 -8.86
C LYS A 8 0.19 -0.88 -8.95
N ASN A 9 0.24 -0.18 -10.09
CA ASN A 9 -0.56 1.04 -10.27
C ASN A 9 -2.06 0.76 -10.38
N LEU A 10 -2.45 -0.34 -11.01
CA LEU A 10 -3.83 -0.77 -11.07
C LEU A 10 -4.38 -1.10 -9.68
N ILE A 11 -3.65 -1.90 -8.90
CA ILE A 11 -4.03 -2.27 -7.53
C ILE A 11 -4.09 -1.02 -6.64
N SER A 12 -3.15 -0.08 -6.75
CA SER A 12 -3.22 1.18 -6.01
C SER A 12 -4.47 1.99 -6.34
N LYS A 13 -4.88 2.03 -7.61
CA LYS A 13 -6.07 2.77 -8.05
C LYS A 13 -7.36 2.12 -7.55
N PHE A 14 -7.38 0.79 -7.46
CA PHE A 14 -8.55 0.00 -7.09
C PHE A 14 -8.37 -0.69 -5.73
N LEU A 15 -7.67 -0.04 -4.79
CA LEU A 15 -7.28 -0.68 -3.54
C LEU A 15 -8.50 -1.10 -2.72
N LYS A 16 -9.53 -0.24 -2.64
CA LYS A 16 -10.75 -0.53 -1.88
C LYS A 16 -11.47 -1.75 -2.46
N GLU A 17 -11.67 -1.77 -3.77
CA GLU A 17 -12.33 -2.87 -4.49
C GLU A 17 -11.51 -4.15 -4.38
N PHE A 18 -10.19 -4.06 -4.54
CA PHE A 18 -9.27 -5.17 -4.37
C PHE A 18 -9.36 -5.78 -2.97
N LEU A 19 -9.33 -4.96 -1.91
CA LEU A 19 -9.47 -5.43 -0.54
C LEU A 19 -10.86 -6.01 -0.27
N SER A 20 -11.93 -5.42 -0.80
CA SER A 20 -13.29 -5.96 -0.64
C SER A 20 -13.44 -7.36 -1.24
N PHE A 21 -12.74 -7.65 -2.34
CA PHE A 21 -12.83 -8.92 -3.05
C PHE A 21 -11.90 -9.98 -2.46
N PHE A 22 -10.62 -9.66 -2.24
CA PHE A 22 -9.60 -10.62 -1.81
C PHE A 22 -9.43 -10.72 -0.30
N MET A 23 -9.79 -9.68 0.45
CA MET A 23 -9.60 -9.60 1.90
C MET A 23 -10.84 -9.01 2.62
N PRO A 24 -12.03 -9.62 2.45
CA PRO A 24 -13.29 -9.04 2.91
C PRO A 24 -13.34 -8.77 4.42
N GLU A 25 -12.68 -9.60 5.23
CA GLU A 25 -12.62 -9.40 6.68
C GLU A 25 -11.75 -8.18 7.07
N LEU A 26 -10.61 -8.00 6.40
CA LEU A 26 -9.77 -6.80 6.59
C LEU A 26 -10.51 -5.55 6.09
N TYR A 27 -11.17 -5.63 4.93
CA TYR A 27 -11.95 -4.52 4.38
C TYR A 27 -13.00 -4.00 5.38
N LYS A 28 -13.71 -4.88 6.08
CA LYS A 28 -14.70 -4.49 7.11
C LYS A 28 -14.08 -3.79 8.32
N GLN A 29 -12.83 -4.10 8.64
CA GLN A 29 -12.11 -3.51 9.78
C GLN A 29 -11.56 -2.11 9.44
N ILE A 30 -11.34 -1.80 8.17
CA ILE A 30 -10.79 -0.50 7.76
C ILE A 30 -11.84 0.61 7.84
N ASP A 31 -11.43 1.73 8.42
CA ASP A 31 -12.14 3.01 8.42
C ASP A 31 -11.78 3.78 7.14
N PHE A 32 -12.54 3.52 6.06
CA PHE A 32 -12.34 4.21 4.79
C PHE A 32 -12.79 5.67 4.77
N ASP A 33 -13.50 6.14 5.80
CA ASP A 33 -13.91 7.55 5.94
C ASP A 33 -12.71 8.40 6.38
N LYS A 34 -11.80 7.84 7.19
CA LYS A 34 -10.48 8.43 7.48
C LYS A 34 -9.51 8.36 6.29
N GLY A 35 -9.83 7.59 5.26
CA GLY A 35 -8.97 7.37 4.10
C GLY A 35 -7.80 6.41 4.39
N TYR A 36 -6.83 6.40 3.48
CA TYR A 36 -5.60 5.61 3.59
C TYR A 36 -4.45 6.34 2.90
N GLU A 37 -3.23 6.02 3.27
CA GLU A 37 -2.02 6.68 2.76
C GLU A 37 -1.06 5.67 2.15
N PHE A 38 -0.58 5.94 0.94
CA PHE A 38 0.53 5.18 0.38
C PHE A 38 1.84 5.69 0.97
N LEU A 39 2.56 4.84 1.70
CA LEU A 39 3.87 5.16 2.29
C LEU A 39 5.02 5.08 1.27
N ASP A 40 4.69 5.08 -0.02
CA ASP A 40 5.64 5.01 -1.12
C ASP A 40 6.35 6.34 -1.32
N GLY A 41 7.54 6.45 -0.73
CA GLY A 41 8.45 7.56 -0.99
C GLY A 41 9.50 7.75 0.09
N GLU A 42 9.18 7.42 1.35
CA GLU A 42 10.03 7.80 2.49
C GLU A 42 11.02 6.71 2.93
N LEU A 43 10.75 5.44 2.63
CA LEU A 43 11.73 4.35 2.80
C LEU A 43 12.98 4.51 1.89
N ASN A 44 12.89 5.33 0.84
CA ASN A 44 14.05 5.69 0.01
C ASN A 44 14.93 6.77 0.65
N ARG A 45 14.38 7.66 1.50
CA ARG A 45 15.17 8.72 2.17
C ARG A 45 15.93 8.20 3.39
N ILE A 46 15.38 7.24 4.13
CA ILE A 46 15.99 6.71 5.36
C ILE A 46 17.12 5.68 5.09
N LYS A 47 17.29 5.19 3.85
CA LYS A 47 18.35 4.22 3.49
C LYS A 47 19.26 4.68 2.35
N ILE A 48 19.88 5.86 2.51
CA ILE A 48 21.11 6.19 1.77
C ILE A 48 22.29 5.50 2.46
N LYS A 49 22.43 4.16 2.31
CA LYS A 49 23.69 3.40 2.47
C LYS A 49 23.59 2.01 1.81
N SER A 50 23.16 1.91 0.56
CA SER A 50 23.71 0.89 -0.35
C SER A 50 23.28 1.13 -1.79
N LYS A 51 24.27 1.24 -2.66
CA LYS A 51 24.13 1.30 -4.12
C LYS A 51 23.53 -0.03 -4.60
N SER A 52 22.30 -0.03 -5.10
CA SER A 52 21.83 -1.10 -5.99
C SER A 52 20.84 -0.57 -7.02
N LYS A 53 21.22 -0.71 -8.30
CA LYS A 53 20.65 -0.05 -9.48
C LYS A 53 19.33 -0.68 -9.97
N ASN A 54 18.59 -1.42 -9.13
CA ASN A 54 17.40 -2.18 -9.56
C ASN A 54 16.37 -2.39 -8.42
N ARG A 55 16.14 -1.38 -7.59
CA ARG A 55 15.21 -1.53 -6.47
C ARG A 55 13.77 -1.26 -6.91
N ARG A 56 13.02 -2.31 -7.24
CA ARG A 56 11.55 -2.25 -7.30
C ARG A 56 11.07 -1.94 -5.89
N THR A 57 10.39 -0.82 -5.70
CA THR A 57 9.75 -0.51 -4.42
C THR A 57 8.49 -1.36 -4.28
N ASP A 58 8.36 -2.02 -3.14
CA ASP A 58 7.11 -2.62 -2.70
C ASP A 58 6.20 -1.50 -2.22
N LYS A 59 4.90 -1.59 -2.58
CA LYS A 59 3.91 -0.57 -2.22
C LYS A 59 3.37 -0.85 -0.82
N LEU A 60 3.57 0.08 0.10
CA LEU A 60 3.02 0.00 1.45
C LEU A 60 1.84 0.96 1.58
N VAL A 61 0.76 0.50 2.20
CA VAL A 61 -0.43 1.31 2.47
C VAL A 61 -0.69 1.31 3.97
N LYS A 62 -0.77 2.51 4.55
CA LYS A 62 -1.28 2.73 5.90
C LYS A 62 -2.80 2.87 5.85
N VAL A 63 -3.49 2.07 6.64
CA VAL A 63 -4.95 2.13 6.81
C VAL A 63 -5.26 2.41 8.28
N TYR A 64 -6.42 3.00 8.53
CA TYR A 64 -6.93 3.18 9.90
C TYR A 64 -7.94 2.08 10.17
N LEU A 65 -7.83 1.37 11.30
CA LEU A 65 -8.82 0.37 11.69
C LEU A 65 -9.89 1.02 12.59
N ARG A 66 -11.13 0.53 12.47
CA ARG A 66 -12.30 1.00 13.21
C ARG A 66 -12.25 0.60 14.69
N ASP A 67 -11.53 -0.47 15.01
CA ASP A 67 -11.43 -1.01 16.38
C ASP A 67 -10.33 -0.34 17.22
N GLY A 68 -9.58 0.61 16.63
CA GLY A 68 -8.51 1.33 17.32
C GLY A 68 -7.23 0.51 17.52
N THR A 69 -7.16 -0.71 16.99
CA THR A 69 -5.94 -1.54 17.00
C THR A 69 -5.09 -1.22 15.76
N GLU A 70 -3.77 -1.10 15.91
CA GLU A 70 -2.86 -0.92 14.77
C GLU A 70 -2.32 -2.28 14.28
N LYS A 71 -2.31 -2.53 12.96
CA LYS A 71 -1.65 -3.67 12.31
C LYS A 71 -1.01 -3.27 10.98
#